data_AF-A0A8J2HUL9-F1
#
_entry.id   AF-A0A8J2HUL9-F1
#
_cell.length_a   1.000
_cell.length_b   1.000
_cell.length_c   1.000
_cell.angle_alpha   90.00
_cell.angle_beta   90.00
_cell.angle_gamma   90.00
#
_symmetry.space_group_name_H-M   'P 1'
#
loop_
_entity.id
_entity.type
_entity.pdbx_description
1 polymer ?
#
loop_
_entity_poly.entity_id
_entity_poly.type
_entity_poly.pdbx_seq_one_letter_code
_entity_poly.pdbx_strand_id
1 'polypeptide(L)'
;MEFSPKPNKSKIYCSVYGCKNRACKNDTVRFFNYPKKNESVVTIKNKFGEDGKIDRFNAWIKILKMGKTVTATMRVCSLHFVAEDFIPSSCIVRRLKKTSVPSVNLPTLSTDTSLDSSKVKKNSLRLKRLQDRTTKKEHNLNNIGQDTYDDNFNFSDFSKLNEDTVQLTNMENENTNLQSHQAMKILVPNLKMLQLNFQRSKSIRSFGI
;
A
#
# COMPACT_ATOMS: atom_id res chain seq x y z
N MET A 1 1.34 15.70 -21.35
CA MET A 1 1.55 17.08 -21.86
C MET A 1 2.92 17.56 -21.45
N GLU A 2 3.71 18.05 -22.40
CA GLU A 2 5.08 18.54 -22.17
C GLU A 2 5.11 20.07 -22.10
N PHE A 3 5.96 20.60 -21.23
CA PHE A 3 6.21 22.02 -21.07
C PHE A 3 7.56 22.36 -21.70
N SER A 4 7.76 23.65 -22.03
CA SER A 4 9.07 24.15 -22.41
C SER A 4 10.11 23.76 -21.35
N PRO A 5 11.25 23.17 -21.76
CA PRO A 5 12.32 22.77 -20.86
C PRO A 5 12.72 23.91 -19.94
N LYS A 6 12.72 23.67 -18.62
CA LYS A 6 13.26 24.60 -17.64
C LYS A 6 14.11 23.83 -16.62
N PRO A 7 15.44 23.97 -16.65
CA PRO A 7 16.29 23.29 -15.69
C PRO A 7 15.97 23.75 -14.28
N ASN A 8 15.94 22.81 -13.35
CA ASN A 8 15.60 23.06 -11.95
C ASN A 8 16.58 22.30 -11.05
N LYS A 9 17.09 22.92 -10.00
CA LYS A 9 18.03 22.28 -9.06
C LYS A 9 17.31 21.56 -7.91
N SER A 10 15.99 21.68 -7.80
CA SER A 10 15.21 21.08 -6.73
C SER A 10 15.20 19.56 -6.80
N LYS A 11 15.41 18.92 -5.66
CA LYS A 11 15.41 17.46 -5.52
C LYS A 11 14.00 16.88 -5.33
N ILE A 12 12.97 17.62 -5.74
CA ILE A 12 11.56 17.25 -5.55
C ILE A 12 11.20 16.05 -6.46
N TYR A 13 10.47 15.09 -5.88
CA TYR A 13 9.93 13.93 -6.57
C TYR A 13 8.42 14.04 -6.73
N CYS A 14 7.89 13.35 -7.73
CA CYS A 14 6.45 13.12 -7.81
C CYS A 14 6.05 12.17 -6.67
N SER A 15 4.98 12.52 -5.96
CA SER A 15 4.46 11.72 -4.86
C SER A 15 3.60 10.53 -5.31
N VAL A 16 3.20 10.49 -6.57
CA VAL A 16 2.34 9.42 -7.11
C VAL A 16 3.09 8.10 -7.16
N TYR A 17 2.49 7.04 -6.61
CA TYR A 17 3.08 5.70 -6.58
C TYR A 17 3.45 5.21 -7.99
N GLY A 18 4.69 4.73 -8.14
CA GLY A 18 5.22 4.25 -9.43
C GLY A 18 5.77 5.35 -10.35
N CYS A 19 5.49 6.63 -10.07
CA CYS A 19 6.04 7.73 -10.85
C CYS A 19 7.53 7.95 -10.50
N LYS A 20 8.39 8.01 -11.52
CA LYS A 20 9.85 8.18 -11.37
C LYS A 20 10.32 9.61 -11.67
N ASN A 21 9.39 10.52 -11.94
CA ASN A 21 9.71 11.87 -12.38
C ASN A 21 10.28 12.70 -11.23
N ARG A 22 11.36 13.43 -11.53
CA ARG A 22 12.07 14.27 -10.57
C ARG A 22 12.36 15.63 -11.19
N ALA A 23 12.14 16.70 -10.43
CA ALA A 23 12.24 18.08 -10.94
C ALA A 23 13.60 18.42 -11.53
N CYS A 24 14.69 17.91 -10.94
CA CYS A 24 16.03 18.14 -11.47
C CYS A 24 16.45 17.25 -12.66
N LYS A 25 15.66 16.24 -13.01
CA LYS A 25 15.96 15.33 -14.14
C LYS A 25 15.00 15.53 -15.32
N ASN A 26 13.78 15.98 -15.06
CA ASN A 26 12.73 16.15 -16.05
C ASN A 26 12.35 17.63 -16.12
N ASP A 27 13.04 18.38 -16.97
CA ASP A 27 12.90 19.82 -17.16
C ASP A 27 11.63 20.23 -17.94
N THR A 28 11.06 19.31 -18.71
CA THR A 28 9.77 19.47 -19.43
C THR A 28 8.54 19.22 -18.55
N VAL A 29 8.73 18.78 -17.30
CA VAL A 29 7.63 18.40 -16.41
C VAL A 29 7.52 19.39 -15.25
N ARG A 30 6.29 19.78 -14.92
CA ARG A 30 6.02 20.69 -13.79
C ARG A 30 5.46 19.95 -12.60
N PHE A 31 5.74 20.46 -11.41
CA PHE A 31 5.37 19.84 -10.14
C PHE A 31 4.38 20.76 -9.43
N PHE A 32 3.17 20.25 -9.20
CA PHE A 32 2.07 21.00 -8.60
C PHE A 32 1.87 20.59 -7.15
N ASN A 33 1.50 21.58 -6.34
CA ASN A 33 1.13 21.36 -4.95
C ASN A 33 -0.22 20.68 -4.88
N TYR A 34 -0.44 19.93 -3.80
CA TYR A 34 -1.79 19.55 -3.45
C TYR A 34 -2.65 20.80 -3.18
N PRO A 35 -3.94 20.78 -3.56
CA PRO A 35 -4.88 21.82 -3.18
C PRO A 35 -4.95 21.99 -1.66
N LYS A 36 -5.36 23.16 -1.16
CA LYS A 36 -5.65 23.28 0.27
C LYS A 36 -6.95 22.56 0.59
N LYS A 37 -7.07 22.05 1.81
CA LYS A 37 -8.31 21.44 2.30
C LYS A 37 -9.44 22.47 2.24
N ASN A 38 -10.62 22.06 1.75
CA ASN A 38 -11.84 22.87 1.68
C ASN A 38 -11.72 24.12 0.80
N GLU A 39 -10.72 24.20 -0.09
CA GLU A 39 -10.52 25.37 -0.97
C GLU A 39 -11.42 25.34 -2.21
N SER A 40 -11.70 24.15 -2.74
CA SER A 40 -12.43 23.99 -3.99
C SER A 40 -13.19 22.68 -4.00
N VAL A 41 -14.39 22.70 -4.58
CA VAL A 41 -15.26 21.54 -4.70
C VAL A 41 -15.29 21.10 -6.16
N VAL A 42 -15.27 19.80 -6.39
CA VAL A 42 -15.34 19.15 -7.70
C VAL A 42 -16.52 18.19 -7.74
N THR A 43 -17.09 18.04 -8.94
CA THR A 43 -18.16 17.08 -9.22
C THR A 43 -17.53 15.80 -9.73
N ILE A 44 -17.78 14.67 -9.07
CA ILE A 44 -17.26 13.35 -9.45
C ILE A 44 -18.42 12.36 -9.54
N LYS A 45 -18.44 11.58 -10.61
CA LYS A 45 -19.40 10.50 -10.80
C LYS A 45 -19.09 9.33 -9.86
N ASN A 46 -20.07 8.92 -9.09
CA ASN A 46 -19.98 7.73 -8.26
C ASN A 46 -20.08 6.46 -9.11
N LYS A 47 -19.88 5.30 -8.45
CA LYS A 47 -20.07 3.99 -9.08
C LYS A 47 -21.48 3.79 -9.66
N PHE A 48 -22.46 4.51 -9.13
CA PHE A 48 -23.86 4.50 -9.57
C PHE A 48 -24.18 5.54 -10.66
N GLY A 49 -23.17 6.25 -11.18
CA GLY A 49 -23.35 7.26 -12.23
C GLY A 49 -23.88 8.62 -11.74
N GLU A 50 -24.26 8.74 -10.48
CA GLU A 50 -24.71 10.00 -9.88
C GLU A 50 -23.56 10.98 -9.62
N ASP A 51 -23.83 12.26 -9.84
CA ASP A 51 -22.89 13.35 -9.61
C ASP A 51 -22.80 13.70 -8.12
N GLY A 52 -21.68 13.34 -7.49
CA GLY A 52 -21.36 13.73 -6.12
C GLY A 52 -20.46 14.95 -6.07
N LYS A 53 -20.74 15.88 -5.14
CA LYS A 53 -19.82 16.99 -4.83
C LYS A 53 -18.83 16.58 -3.74
N ILE A 54 -17.54 16.72 -4.00
CA ILE A 54 -16.47 16.41 -3.06
C ILE A 54 -15.42 17.51 -3.07
N ASP A 55 -14.78 17.75 -1.92
CA ASP A 55 -13.60 18.61 -1.85
C ASP A 55 -12.47 18.08 -2.77
N ARG A 56 -11.82 19.00 -3.48
CA ARG A 56 -10.79 18.69 -4.47
C ARG A 56 -9.56 18.03 -3.86
N PHE A 57 -9.15 18.45 -2.66
CA PHE A 57 -8.02 17.82 -1.99
C PHE A 57 -8.33 16.35 -1.66
N ASN A 58 -9.54 16.08 -1.17
CA ASN A 58 -10.02 14.72 -0.94
C ASN A 58 -10.13 13.91 -2.24
N ALA A 59 -10.56 14.53 -3.34
CA ALA A 59 -10.54 13.89 -4.66
C ALA A 59 -9.13 13.47 -5.09
N TRP A 60 -8.13 14.34 -4.94
CA TRP A 60 -6.74 14.02 -5.27
C TRP A 60 -6.21 12.85 -4.44
N ILE A 61 -6.47 12.85 -3.12
CA ILE A 61 -6.06 11.74 -2.23
C ILE A 61 -6.67 10.42 -2.69
N LYS A 62 -7.98 10.42 -2.96
CA LYS A 62 -8.73 9.22 -3.36
C LYS A 62 -8.24 8.67 -4.70
N ILE A 63 -8.11 9.54 -5.70
CA ILE A 63 -7.73 9.13 -7.07
C ILE A 63 -6.28 8.64 -7.12
N LEU A 64 -5.37 9.33 -6.43
CA LEU A 64 -3.95 8.95 -6.36
C LEU A 64 -3.69 7.83 -5.35
N LYS A 65 -4.74 7.31 -4.68
CA LYS A 65 -4.67 6.24 -3.69
C LYS A 65 -3.63 6.53 -2.60
N MET A 66 -3.58 7.78 -2.13
CA MET A 66 -2.60 8.20 -1.12
C MET A 66 -2.93 7.55 0.24
N GLY A 67 -2.14 6.57 0.65
CA GLY A 67 -2.29 5.91 1.96
C GLY A 67 -1.64 6.67 3.12
N LYS A 68 -0.76 7.64 2.82
CA LYS A 68 -0.08 8.48 3.81
C LYS A 68 -0.74 9.85 3.89
N THR A 69 -0.56 10.52 5.03
CA THR A 69 -0.97 11.92 5.20
C THR A 69 -0.21 12.80 4.20
N VAL A 70 -0.95 13.57 3.41
CA VAL A 70 -0.36 14.48 2.43
C VAL A 70 0.27 15.66 3.14
N THR A 71 1.55 15.89 2.91
CA THR A 71 2.30 17.02 3.47
C THR A 71 2.36 18.20 2.50
N ALA A 72 2.67 19.40 3.01
CA ALA A 72 2.75 20.62 2.20
C ALA A 72 3.88 20.59 1.15
N THR A 73 4.86 19.70 1.29
CA THR A 73 6.00 19.56 0.37
C THR A 73 5.76 18.54 -0.74
N MET A 74 4.75 17.67 -0.60
CA MET A 74 4.41 16.69 -1.64
C MET A 74 3.92 17.38 -2.90
N ARG A 75 4.34 16.83 -4.05
CA ARG A 75 4.00 17.36 -5.37
C ARG A 75 3.52 16.26 -6.30
N VAL A 76 2.66 16.64 -7.24
CA VAL A 76 2.20 15.78 -8.34
C VAL A 76 2.73 16.36 -9.64
N CYS A 77 3.33 15.54 -10.49
CA CYS A 77 3.89 16.01 -11.74
C CYS A 77 2.81 16.23 -12.81
N SER A 78 3.10 17.05 -13.82
CA SER A 78 2.14 17.46 -14.85
C SER A 78 1.65 16.32 -15.74
N LEU A 79 2.35 15.19 -15.75
CA LEU A 79 1.98 14.01 -16.54
C LEU A 79 0.74 13.28 -16.00
N HIS A 80 0.23 13.66 -14.82
CA HIS A 80 -1.00 13.09 -14.26
C HIS A 80 -2.26 13.89 -14.63
N PHE A 81 -2.14 14.94 -15.43
CA PHE A 81 -3.23 15.80 -15.88
C PHE A 81 -3.31 15.84 -17.41
N VAL A 82 -4.50 16.07 -17.93
CA VAL A 82 -4.69 16.31 -19.37
C VAL A 82 -4.46 17.78 -19.70
N ALA A 83 -4.25 18.10 -20.99
CA ALA A 83 -4.00 19.48 -21.43
C ALA A 83 -5.14 20.45 -21.05
N GLU A 84 -6.37 19.94 -21.04
CA GLU A 84 -7.58 20.70 -20.74
C GLU A 84 -7.72 21.06 -19.25
N ASP A 85 -6.99 20.40 -18.36
CA ASP A 85 -6.99 20.70 -16.93
C ASP A 85 -6.26 22.00 -16.61
N PHE A 86 -5.48 22.52 -17.55
CA PHE A 86 -4.72 23.75 -17.40
C PHE A 86 -5.53 24.96 -17.83
N ILE A 87 -5.32 26.07 -17.14
CA ILE A 87 -5.90 27.36 -17.53
C ILE A 87 -5.24 27.76 -18.85
N PRO A 88 -6.00 27.98 -19.94
CA PRO A 88 -5.47 28.47 -21.19
C PRO A 88 -4.80 29.81 -20.94
N SER A 89 -3.49 29.87 -21.15
CA SER A 89 -2.71 31.07 -20.91
C SER A 89 -1.54 31.09 -21.88
N SER A 90 -1.28 32.26 -22.46
CA SER A 90 -0.07 32.56 -23.23
C SER A 90 1.18 32.62 -22.34
N CYS A 91 1.01 32.61 -21.01
CA CYS A 91 2.12 32.68 -20.08
C CYS A 91 2.92 31.36 -20.04
N ILE A 92 4.23 31.49 -19.85
CA ILE A 92 5.17 30.37 -19.65
C ILE A 92 4.78 29.52 -18.42
N VAL A 93 4.13 30.13 -17.42
CA VAL A 93 3.65 29.45 -16.22
C VAL A 93 2.17 29.08 -16.38
N ARG A 94 1.88 27.84 -16.76
CA ARG A 94 0.51 27.34 -16.76
C ARG A 94 0.11 26.87 -15.37
N ARG A 95 -1.11 27.23 -14.96
CA ARG A 95 -1.72 26.85 -13.68
C ARG A 95 -2.83 25.84 -13.92
N LEU A 96 -3.06 24.97 -12.95
CA LEU A 96 -4.20 24.05 -12.97
C LEU A 96 -5.50 24.80 -12.71
N LYS A 97 -6.59 24.43 -13.40
CA LYS A 97 -7.94 24.90 -13.12
C LYS A 97 -8.34 24.53 -11.70
N LYS A 98 -9.21 25.32 -11.06
CA LYS A 98 -9.72 25.03 -9.70
C LYS A 98 -10.53 23.73 -9.62
N THR A 99 -10.99 23.21 -10.74
CA THR A 99 -11.77 21.96 -10.83
C THR A 99 -10.95 20.75 -11.26
N SER A 100 -9.69 20.94 -11.67
CA SER A 100 -8.89 19.86 -12.24
C SER A 100 -8.46 18.84 -11.19
N VAL A 101 -8.57 17.57 -11.56
CA VAL A 101 -8.12 16.42 -10.78
C VAL A 101 -7.23 15.55 -11.64
N PRO A 102 -6.23 14.84 -11.05
CA PRO A 102 -5.44 13.89 -11.81
C PRO A 102 -6.35 12.87 -12.48
N SER A 103 -6.17 12.64 -13.77
CA SER A 103 -7.05 11.76 -14.57
C SER A 103 -6.26 10.72 -15.37
N VAL A 104 -4.96 10.92 -15.56
CA VAL A 104 -4.10 10.06 -16.36
C VAL A 104 -2.91 9.53 -15.54
N ASN A 105 -2.34 8.41 -15.99
CA ASN A 105 -1.18 7.76 -15.35
C ASN A 105 -1.41 7.50 -13.84
N LEU A 106 -2.60 7.02 -13.49
CA LEU A 106 -3.00 6.79 -12.11
C LEU A 106 -2.37 5.50 -11.57
N PRO A 107 -2.14 5.39 -10.24
CA PRO A 107 -1.59 4.18 -9.65
C PRO A 107 -2.50 2.96 -9.89
N THR A 108 -1.94 1.89 -10.46
CA THR A 108 -2.59 0.59 -10.56
C THR A 108 -2.53 -0.13 -9.20
N LEU A 109 -3.60 -0.85 -8.83
CA LEU A 109 -3.57 -1.71 -7.65
C LEU A 109 -2.79 -2.99 -7.99
N SER A 110 -2.00 -3.49 -7.05
CA SER A 110 -1.13 -4.65 -7.27
C SER A 110 -1.88 -5.95 -7.56
N THR A 111 -3.18 -6.01 -7.29
CA THR A 111 -4.05 -7.15 -7.68
C THR A 111 -4.25 -7.24 -9.20
N ASP A 112 -3.97 -6.17 -9.95
CA ASP A 112 -4.11 -6.14 -11.42
C ASP A 112 -2.80 -6.46 -12.16
N THR A 113 -1.78 -6.99 -11.47
CA THR A 113 -0.54 -7.34 -12.18
C THR A 113 -0.71 -8.61 -13.01
N SER A 114 -1.10 -8.43 -14.27
CA SER A 114 -0.61 -9.23 -15.38
C SER A 114 0.90 -9.45 -15.19
N LEU A 115 1.28 -10.70 -14.96
CA LEU A 115 2.60 -11.33 -15.04
C LEU A 115 3.77 -10.38 -15.36
N ASP A 116 4.20 -9.57 -14.39
CA ASP A 116 5.40 -8.75 -14.57
C ASP A 116 6.63 -9.67 -14.50
N SER A 117 7.28 -9.88 -15.64
CA SER A 117 8.49 -10.71 -15.83
C SER A 117 9.61 -10.38 -14.83
N SER A 118 9.61 -9.17 -14.28
CA SER A 118 10.54 -8.70 -13.27
C SER A 118 10.39 -9.41 -11.92
N LYS A 119 9.16 -9.80 -11.53
CA LYS A 119 8.90 -10.57 -10.30
C LYS A 119 9.34 -12.03 -10.46
N VAL A 120 9.11 -12.60 -11.64
CA VAL A 120 9.54 -13.97 -12.00
C VAL A 120 11.06 -14.10 -11.90
N LYS A 121 11.82 -13.13 -12.44
CA LYS A 121 13.30 -13.10 -12.33
C LYS A 121 13.80 -12.95 -10.89
N LYS A 122 13.11 -12.19 -10.04
CA LYS A 122 13.49 -12.07 -8.61
C LYS A 122 13.27 -13.38 -7.85
N ASN A 123 12.19 -14.09 -8.15
CA ASN A 123 11.91 -15.39 -7.56
C ASN A 123 12.91 -16.46 -8.02
N SER A 124 13.30 -16.48 -9.30
CA SER A 124 14.31 -17.43 -9.79
C SER A 124 15.69 -17.22 -9.14
N LEU A 125 16.11 -15.96 -8.97
CA LEU A 125 17.36 -15.64 -8.27
C LEU A 125 17.32 -16.02 -6.78
N ARG A 126 16.15 -15.92 -6.14
CA ARG A 126 15.96 -16.35 -4.75
C ARG A 126 16.04 -17.87 -4.61
N LEU A 127 15.42 -18.61 -5.53
CA LEU A 127 15.49 -20.07 -5.58
C LEU A 127 16.92 -20.56 -5.81
N LYS A 128 17.65 -19.93 -6.74
CA LYS A 128 19.05 -20.27 -7.02
C LYS A 128 19.93 -20.11 -5.77
N ARG A 129 19.77 -19.02 -5.02
CA ARG A 129 20.49 -18.82 -3.74
C ARG A 129 20.15 -19.84 -2.67
N LEU A 130 18.94 -20.39 -2.66
CA LEU A 130 18.56 -21.44 -1.72
C LEU A 130 19.26 -22.76 -2.09
N GLN A 131 19.27 -23.11 -3.37
CA GLN A 131 19.99 -24.29 -3.88
C GLN A 131 21.50 -24.18 -3.64
N ASP A 132 22.10 -23.00 -3.86
CA ASP A 132 23.53 -22.77 -3.59
C ASP A 132 23.89 -22.90 -2.10
N ARG A 133 22.91 -22.70 -1.19
CA ARG A 133 23.12 -22.90 0.27
C ARG A 133 23.03 -24.36 0.66
N THR A 134 22.14 -25.14 0.04
CA THR A 134 22.00 -26.57 0.33
C THR A 134 23.21 -27.34 -0.16
N THR A 135 23.67 -27.07 -1.39
CA THR A 135 24.85 -27.75 -1.98
C THR A 135 26.15 -27.45 -1.23
N LYS A 136 26.33 -26.23 -0.73
CA LYS A 136 27.50 -25.88 0.12
C LYS A 136 27.46 -26.58 1.48
N LYS A 137 26.27 -26.80 2.04
CA LYS A 137 26.12 -27.51 3.32
C LYS A 137 26.42 -29.01 3.16
N GLU A 138 25.99 -29.60 2.05
CA GLU A 138 26.28 -30.99 1.69
C GLU A 138 27.78 -31.22 1.42
N HIS A 139 28.45 -30.29 0.72
CA HIS A 139 29.90 -30.38 0.49
C HIS A 139 30.72 -30.22 1.78
N ASN A 140 30.21 -29.51 2.80
CA ASN A 140 30.89 -29.39 4.09
C ASN A 140 30.75 -30.67 4.92
N LEU A 141 29.59 -31.33 4.89
CA LEU A 141 29.34 -32.61 5.60
C LEU A 141 30.14 -33.78 5.01
N ASN A 142 30.40 -33.77 3.70
CA ASN A 142 31.18 -34.83 3.04
C ASN A 142 32.71 -34.69 3.21
N ASN A 143 33.19 -33.61 3.82
CA ASN A 143 34.62 -33.36 4.07
C ASN A 143 35.05 -33.60 5.53
N ILE A 144 34.15 -34.03 6.43
CA ILE A 144 34.47 -34.36 7.84
C ILE A 144 34.65 -35.89 7.98
N GLY A 145 35.53 -36.48 7.19
CA GLY A 145 35.65 -37.95 7.13
C GLY A 145 37.04 -38.51 6.83
N GLN A 146 38.07 -37.68 6.68
CA GLN A 146 39.43 -38.16 6.48
C GLN A 146 40.41 -37.16 7.08
N ASP A 147 40.79 -37.36 8.35
CA ASP A 147 42.09 -36.99 8.88
C ASP A 147 42.35 -37.86 10.14
N THR A 148 43.09 -38.94 9.87
CA THR A 148 44.12 -39.61 10.70
C THR A 148 43.87 -39.84 12.19
N TYR A 149 43.80 -41.12 12.56
CA TYR A 149 44.14 -41.65 13.88
C TYR A 149 45.63 -41.41 14.18
N ASP A 150 45.92 -40.82 15.34
CA ASP A 150 47.18 -41.04 16.05
C ASP A 150 46.93 -41.00 17.57
N ASP A 151 47.58 -41.92 18.25
CA ASP A 151 47.31 -42.39 19.61
C ASP A 151 47.60 -41.38 20.74
N ASN A 152 46.94 -41.64 21.88
CA ASN A 152 47.14 -41.14 23.25
C ASN A 152 46.44 -39.85 23.69
N PHE A 153 45.23 -40.01 24.24
CA PHE A 153 44.85 -39.22 25.42
C PHE A 153 43.96 -40.02 26.39
N ASN A 154 44.29 -39.88 27.67
CA ASN A 154 43.97 -40.78 28.77
C ASN A 154 42.50 -40.67 29.22
N PHE A 155 41.80 -41.81 29.23
CA PHE A 155 40.39 -41.95 29.61
C PHE A 155 40.27 -42.15 31.13
N SER A 156 40.28 -41.06 31.90
CA SER A 156 39.87 -41.13 33.31
C SER A 156 39.57 -39.77 33.94
N ASP A 157 38.70 -38.93 33.36
CA ASP A 157 38.15 -37.80 34.14
C ASP A 157 36.86 -37.15 33.60
N PHE A 158 35.81 -37.91 33.29
CA PHE A 158 34.50 -37.30 33.04
C PHE A 158 33.33 -38.19 33.52
N SER A 159 33.44 -38.68 34.75
CA SER A 159 32.30 -39.24 35.51
C SER A 159 31.81 -38.23 36.56
N LYS A 160 31.71 -36.96 36.18
CA LYS A 160 31.01 -35.90 36.93
C LYS A 160 30.44 -34.88 35.95
N LEU A 161 29.20 -35.11 35.55
CA LEU A 161 28.11 -34.12 35.56
C LEU A 161 26.89 -34.77 34.90
N ASN A 162 26.22 -35.54 35.75
CA ASN A 162 24.81 -35.88 35.64
C ASN A 162 23.96 -34.61 35.70
N GLU A 163 22.74 -34.76 35.18
CA GLU A 163 21.53 -34.05 35.61
C GLU A 163 21.48 -32.55 35.27
N ASP A 164 20.94 -32.23 34.09
CA ASP A 164 20.08 -31.04 33.88
C ASP A 164 19.37 -31.00 32.51
N THR A 165 19.51 -32.04 31.66
CA THR A 165 19.00 -32.03 30.27
C THR A 165 17.72 -32.83 30.04
N VAL A 166 16.77 -32.81 30.98
CA VAL A 166 15.41 -33.35 30.72
C VAL A 166 14.34 -32.53 31.47
N GLN A 167 14.17 -31.23 31.19
CA GLN A 167 12.99 -30.44 31.61
C GLN A 167 12.70 -29.19 30.73
N LEU A 168 12.81 -29.27 29.39
CA LEU A 168 12.44 -28.15 28.51
C LEU A 168 11.56 -28.52 27.31
N THR A 169 10.89 -29.66 27.34
CA THR A 169 9.84 -30.01 26.36
C THR A 169 8.60 -30.48 27.09
N ASN A 170 7.81 -29.55 27.68
CA ASN A 170 6.41 -29.76 28.09
C ASN A 170 5.76 -28.46 28.64
N MET A 171 5.88 -27.31 27.95
CA MET A 171 5.26 -26.06 28.41
C MET A 171 4.71 -25.12 27.34
N GLU A 172 4.45 -25.62 26.11
CA GLU A 172 3.84 -24.81 25.03
C GLU A 172 2.55 -25.42 24.46
N ASN A 173 1.80 -26.21 25.24
CA ASN A 173 0.62 -26.93 24.72
C ASN A 173 -0.70 -26.74 25.48
N GLU A 174 -0.89 -25.61 26.19
CA GLU A 174 -2.18 -25.27 26.81
C GLU A 174 -2.66 -23.83 26.59
N ASN A 175 -2.04 -23.04 25.71
CA ASN A 175 -2.44 -21.64 25.48
C ASN A 175 -3.18 -21.36 24.17
N THR A 176 -3.62 -22.40 23.46
CA THR A 176 -4.44 -22.28 22.22
C THR A 176 -5.93 -22.56 22.43
N ASN A 177 -6.38 -22.88 23.66
CA ASN A 177 -7.76 -23.29 23.92
C ASN A 177 -8.61 -22.30 24.76
N LEU A 178 -8.14 -21.06 24.97
CA LEU A 178 -8.95 -20.00 25.62
C LEU A 178 -9.26 -18.77 24.76
N GLN A 179 -8.72 -18.66 23.55
CA GLN A 179 -9.08 -17.57 22.61
C GLN A 179 -10.19 -17.94 21.62
N SER A 180 -10.57 -19.22 21.51
CA SER A 180 -11.66 -19.68 20.63
C SER A 180 -13.06 -19.48 21.22
N HIS A 181 -13.20 -19.28 22.54
CA HIS A 181 -14.49 -19.07 23.20
C HIS A 181 -14.89 -17.60 23.44
N GLN A 182 -14.04 -16.63 23.07
CA GLN A 182 -14.41 -15.20 23.06
C GLN A 182 -14.85 -14.68 21.67
N ALA A 183 -14.77 -15.50 20.62
CA ALA A 183 -15.05 -15.10 19.24
C ALA A 183 -16.48 -15.42 18.74
N MET A 184 -17.41 -15.79 19.62
CA MET A 184 -18.81 -16.14 19.27
C MET A 184 -19.87 -15.26 19.96
N LYS A 185 -19.54 -14.01 20.32
CA LYS A 185 -20.51 -13.07 20.94
C LYS A 185 -20.62 -11.67 20.31
N ILE A 186 -20.20 -11.48 19.07
CA ILE A 186 -20.49 -10.23 18.35
C ILE A 186 -21.07 -10.57 16.97
N LEU A 187 -22.28 -11.14 16.97
CA LEU A 187 -23.08 -11.30 15.77
C LEU A 187 -24.57 -11.34 16.09
N VAL A 188 -25.15 -10.20 16.48
CA VAL A 188 -26.56 -9.88 16.17
C VAL A 188 -26.71 -8.35 16.06
N PRO A 189 -27.04 -7.79 14.89
CA PRO A 189 -27.55 -6.42 14.79
C PRO A 189 -28.99 -6.37 15.35
N ASN A 190 -29.20 -5.47 16.31
CA ASN A 190 -30.47 -5.19 16.97
C ASN A 190 -31.49 -4.65 15.96
N LEU A 191 -32.46 -5.49 15.61
CA LEU A 191 -33.49 -5.28 14.59
C LEU A 191 -34.78 -4.70 15.20
N LYS A 192 -34.67 -3.60 15.97
CA LYS A 192 -35.82 -2.94 16.63
C LYS A 192 -35.96 -1.43 16.42
N MET A 193 -35.22 -0.84 15.47
CA MET A 193 -35.30 0.60 15.17
C MET A 193 -35.83 0.91 13.75
N LEU A 194 -36.81 0.14 13.27
CA LEU A 194 -37.55 0.42 12.03
C LEU A 194 -39.05 0.11 12.13
N GLN A 195 -39.69 0.42 13.27
CA GLN A 195 -41.15 0.35 13.43
C GLN A 195 -41.76 1.63 14.02
N LEU A 196 -41.29 2.81 13.60
CA LEU A 196 -41.91 4.08 14.03
C LEU A 196 -42.17 5.11 12.92
N ASN A 197 -42.10 4.73 11.64
CA ASN A 197 -42.47 5.62 10.52
C ASN A 197 -43.42 4.96 9.51
N PHE A 198 -44.31 4.08 9.97
CA PHE A 198 -45.36 3.48 9.13
C PHE A 198 -46.78 3.70 9.66
N GLN A 199 -47.03 4.81 10.37
CA GLN A 199 -48.39 5.31 10.62
C GLN A 199 -48.41 6.85 10.64
N ARG A 200 -48.19 7.47 9.48
CA ARG A 200 -48.56 8.88 9.27
C ARG A 200 -48.87 9.18 7.80
N SER A 201 -49.78 8.39 7.22
CA SER A 201 -50.33 8.69 5.88
C SER A 201 -51.69 8.02 5.66
N LYS A 202 -52.59 8.03 6.65
CA LYS A 202 -54.03 7.72 6.46
C LYS A 202 -54.91 8.49 7.45
N SER A 203 -55.22 9.75 7.11
CA SER A 203 -56.37 10.57 7.59
C SER A 203 -56.08 11.98 7.04
N ILE A 204 -56.80 12.62 6.12
CA ILE A 204 -58.23 12.96 6.01
C ILE A 204 -58.41 13.41 4.53
N ARG A 205 -59.20 12.72 3.68
CA ARG A 205 -60.61 13.05 3.32
C ARG A 205 -60.84 14.56 3.04
N SER A 206 -60.86 14.96 1.77
CA SER A 206 -62.09 15.25 1.00
C SER A 206 -62.88 16.49 1.47
N PHE A 207 -62.86 17.56 0.66
CA PHE A 207 -63.97 18.47 0.28
C PHE A 207 -63.37 19.34 -0.85
N GLY A 208 -63.92 19.54 -2.04
CA GLY A 208 -65.30 19.37 -2.50
C GLY A 208 -65.89 20.74 -2.81
N ILE A 209 -65.72 21.18 -4.07
CA ILE A 209 -66.36 22.30 -4.79
C ILE A 209 -66.00 23.71 -4.31
#